data_AF-A0A357Z344-F1
#
_entry.id   AF-A0A357Z344-F1
#
_cell.length_a   1.000
_cell.length_b   1.000
_cell.length_c   1.000
_cell.angle_alpha   90.00
_cell.angle_beta   90.00
_cell.angle_gamma   90.00
#
_symmetry.space_group_name_H-M   'P 1'
#
loop_
_entity.id
_entity.type
_entity.pdbx_description
1 polymer ?
#
loop_
_entity_poly.entity_id
_entity_poly.type
_entity_poly.pdbx_seq_one_letter_code
_entity_poly.pdbx_strand_id
1 'polypeptide(L)'
;MKELQGIGASEGIAIGRLGWMESGEDTVEKKGITDVAGELSRLDAAREETIRQLQSIYVDALKKLPEKDSMIFQIHIMMMQDEDFTEAMRQAVRTEKVCAEYAVWEAGRTFSERFAKMDNEYMRGRAQDV
;
A
#
# COMPACT_ATOMS: atom_id res chain seq x y z
N MET A 1 13.75 -0.96 36.53
CA MET A 1 14.24 -0.53 35.20
C MET A 1 14.07 -1.72 34.27
N LYS A 2 13.49 -1.55 33.07
CA LYS A 2 13.37 -2.62 32.08
C LYS A 2 14.44 -2.39 31.01
N GLU A 3 15.25 -3.40 30.75
CA GLU A 3 16.21 -3.43 29.64
C GLU A 3 15.65 -4.34 28.55
N LEU A 4 15.73 -3.89 27.30
CA LEU A 4 15.31 -4.64 26.12
C LEU A 4 16.49 -4.78 25.18
N GLN A 5 16.74 -5.99 24.69
CA GLN A 5 17.79 -6.28 23.71
C GLN A 5 17.16 -6.51 22.33
N GLY A 6 17.79 -6.00 21.28
CA GLY A 6 17.33 -6.11 19.90
C GLY A 6 18.49 -6.13 18.91
N ILE A 7 18.18 -6.10 17.61
CA ILE A 7 19.18 -6.06 16.54
C ILE A 7 19.56 -4.60 16.27
N GLY A 8 20.84 -4.28 16.32
CA GLY A 8 21.34 -2.92 16.04
C GLY A 8 21.22 -2.58 14.56
N ALA A 9 20.32 -1.66 14.22
CA ALA A 9 20.12 -1.18 12.84
C ALA A 9 20.86 0.14 12.53
N SER A 10 21.18 0.93 13.55
CA SER A 10 21.88 2.22 13.43
C SER A 10 22.72 2.47 14.68
N GLU A 11 23.89 3.09 14.50
CA GLU A 11 24.80 3.40 15.60
C GLU A 11 24.39 4.68 16.32
N GLY A 12 24.58 4.73 17.65
CA GLY A 12 24.39 5.93 18.47
C GLY A 12 23.55 5.71 19.73
N ILE A 13 23.39 6.79 20.51
CA ILE A 13 22.56 6.83 21.72
C ILE A 13 21.46 7.88 21.51
N ALA A 14 20.21 7.46 21.56
CA ALA A 14 19.05 8.36 21.48
C ALA A 14 18.39 8.51 22.86
N ILE A 15 18.12 9.75 23.27
CA ILE A 15 17.40 10.07 24.52
C ILE A 15 16.26 11.02 24.15
N GLY A 16 15.02 10.62 24.42
CA GLY A 16 13.85 11.39 24.03
C GLY A 16 12.57 10.88 24.66
N ARG A 17 11.45 11.55 24.34
CA ARG A 17 10.12 11.10 24.75
C ARG A 17 9.66 9.96 23.84
N LEU A 18 8.91 9.03 24.41
CA LEU A 18 8.28 7.96 23.64
C LEU A 18 7.12 8.54 22.82
N GLY A 19 7.19 8.36 21.50
CA GLY A 19 6.04 8.49 20.62
C GLY A 19 5.41 7.11 20.45
N TRP A 20 4.15 6.96 20.80
CA TRP A 20 3.42 5.70 20.60
C TRP A 20 2.67 5.78 19.27
N MET A 21 2.96 4.87 18.36
CA MET A 21 2.23 4.71 17.11
C MET A 21 1.43 3.42 17.20
N GLU A 22 0.11 3.55 17.27
CA GLU A 22 -0.79 2.40 17.24
C GLU A 22 -1.13 2.11 15.79
N SER A 23 -0.72 0.95 15.30
CA SER A 23 -1.20 0.41 14.03
C SER A 23 -2.64 -0.06 14.24
N GLY A 24 -3.61 0.65 13.65
CA GLY A 24 -5.00 0.18 13.65
C GLY A 24 -5.12 -1.14 12.90
N GLU A 25 -5.93 -2.06 13.41
CA GLU A 25 -6.37 -3.21 12.62
C GLU A 25 -7.50 -2.74 11.70
N ASP A 26 -7.17 -2.37 10.47
CA ASP A 26 -8.17 -2.12 9.43
C ASP A 26 -8.76 -3.47 8.99
N THR A 27 -9.76 -3.93 9.73
CA THR A 27 -10.55 -5.10 9.35
C THR A 27 -11.46 -4.74 8.18
N VAL A 28 -11.08 -5.20 6.98
CA VAL A 28 -11.87 -4.99 5.77
C VAL A 28 -12.99 -6.03 5.71
N GLU A 29 -14.23 -5.60 5.95
CA GLU A 29 -15.41 -6.47 5.87
C GLU A 29 -15.94 -6.58 4.44
N LYS A 30 -16.25 -7.82 3.99
CA LYS A 30 -16.93 -8.04 2.72
C LYS A 30 -18.39 -7.58 2.81
N LYS A 31 -18.70 -6.43 2.22
CA LYS A 31 -20.06 -5.88 2.14
C LYS A 31 -20.60 -5.95 0.73
N GLY A 32 -21.83 -6.43 0.58
CA GLY A 32 -22.55 -6.40 -0.69
C GLY A 32 -23.04 -4.98 -1.01
N ILE A 33 -23.00 -4.62 -2.28
CA ILE A 33 -23.45 -3.32 -2.80
C ILE A 33 -24.60 -3.47 -3.78
N THR A 34 -25.38 -2.41 -3.93
CA THR A 34 -26.46 -2.30 -4.92
C THR A 34 -26.12 -1.32 -6.04
N ASP A 35 -25.38 -0.25 -5.72
CA ASP A 35 -24.93 0.76 -6.69
C ASP A 35 -23.48 0.51 -7.14
N VAL A 36 -23.34 -0.29 -8.20
CA VAL A 36 -22.03 -0.60 -8.81
C VAL A 36 -21.39 0.65 -9.41
N ALA A 37 -22.17 1.54 -10.02
CA ALA A 37 -21.62 2.71 -10.70
C ALA A 37 -21.05 3.73 -9.70
N GLY A 38 -21.79 4.00 -8.61
CA GLY A 38 -21.31 4.83 -7.52
C GLY A 38 -20.06 4.28 -6.85
N GLU A 39 -20.01 2.96 -6.64
CA GLU A 39 -18.86 2.34 -5.99
C GLU A 39 -17.61 2.34 -6.87
N LEU A 40 -17.74 2.14 -8.18
CA LEU A 40 -16.65 2.29 -9.13
C LEU A 40 -16.12 3.72 -9.16
N SER A 41 -17.01 4.72 -9.14
CA SER A 41 -16.60 6.12 -9.07
C SER A 41 -15.86 6.44 -7.76
N ARG A 42 -16.28 5.83 -6.64
CA ARG A 42 -15.63 5.98 -5.33
C ARG A 42 -14.23 5.38 -5.34
N LEU A 43 -14.09 4.18 -5.92
CA LEU A 43 -12.81 3.50 -6.11
C LEU A 43 -11.86 4.34 -6.98
N ASP A 44 -12.33 4.84 -8.12
CA ASP A 44 -11.51 5.64 -9.04
C ASP A 44 -11.05 6.95 -8.40
N ALA A 45 -11.95 7.64 -7.69
CA ALA A 45 -11.61 8.87 -6.96
C ALA A 45 -10.57 8.63 -5.87
N ALA A 46 -10.71 7.54 -5.09
CA ALA A 46 -9.74 7.15 -4.08
C ALA A 46 -8.37 6.83 -4.69
N ARG A 47 -8.34 6.09 -5.80
CA ARG A 47 -7.12 5.78 -6.55
C ARG A 47 -6.40 7.05 -7.03
N GLU A 48 -7.13 7.99 -7.63
CA GLU A 48 -6.54 9.24 -8.09
C GLU A 48 -5.98 10.08 -6.94
N GLU A 49 -6.69 10.11 -5.81
CA GLU A 49 -6.22 10.80 -4.61
C GLU A 49 -4.94 10.16 -4.04
N THR A 50 -4.90 8.82 -3.96
CA THR A 50 -3.69 8.08 -3.55
C THR A 50 -2.50 8.39 -4.45
N ILE A 51 -2.70 8.43 -5.78
CA ILE A 51 -1.62 8.78 -6.73
C ILE A 51 -1.11 10.19 -6.47
N ARG A 52 -1.99 11.18 -6.25
CA ARG A 52 -1.58 12.56 -5.93
C ARG A 52 -0.79 12.63 -4.63
N GLN A 53 -1.24 11.92 -3.59
CA GLN A 53 -0.56 11.90 -2.29
C GLN A 53 0.83 11.26 -2.41
N LEU A 54 0.94 10.12 -3.09
CA LEU A 54 2.22 9.45 -3.33
C LEU A 54 3.18 10.33 -4.14
N GLN A 55 2.68 11.07 -5.14
CA GLN A 55 3.50 12.03 -5.89
C GLN A 55 4.03 13.16 -5.01
N SER A 56 3.21 13.69 -4.10
CA SER A 56 3.65 14.71 -3.15
C SER A 56 4.73 14.17 -2.22
N ILE A 57 4.54 12.95 -1.70
CA ILE A 57 5.52 12.29 -0.82
C ILE A 57 6.83 12.05 -1.57
N TYR A 58 6.77 11.61 -2.84
CA TYR A 58 7.94 11.42 -3.67
C TYR A 58 8.74 12.71 -3.87
N VAL A 59 8.07 13.82 -4.21
CA VAL A 59 8.72 15.13 -4.39
C VAL A 59 9.36 15.63 -3.10
N ASP A 60 8.73 15.39 -1.95
CA ASP A 60 9.30 15.76 -0.65
C ASP A 60 10.43 14.85 -0.20
N ALA A 61 10.39 13.56 -0.56
CA ALA A 61 11.46 12.61 -0.32
C ALA A 61 12.74 12.99 -1.10
N LEU A 62 12.61 13.39 -2.37
CA LEU A 62 13.74 13.84 -3.20
C LEU A 62 14.51 15.04 -2.62
N LYS A 63 13.89 15.84 -1.75
CA LYS A 63 14.56 16.97 -1.07
C LYS A 63 15.41 16.52 0.13
N LYS A 64 15.16 15.32 0.67
CA LYS A 64 15.72 14.85 1.94
C LYS A 64 16.57 13.59 1.80
N LEU A 65 16.30 12.78 0.78
CA LEU A 65 16.90 11.48 0.55
C LEU A 65 17.54 11.42 -0.85
N PRO A 66 18.56 10.57 -1.04
CA PRO A 66 19.05 10.24 -2.37
C PRO A 66 17.92 9.75 -3.28
N GLU A 67 18.03 10.04 -4.59
CA GLU A 67 17.03 9.67 -5.60
C GLU A 67 16.72 8.16 -5.57
N LYS A 68 17.77 7.34 -5.43
CA LYS A 68 17.66 5.89 -5.35
C LYS A 68 16.70 5.42 -4.25
N ASP A 69 16.70 6.09 -3.11
CA ASP A 69 15.88 5.71 -1.96
C ASP A 69 14.44 6.24 -2.12
N SER A 70 14.24 7.29 -2.90
CA SER A 70 12.93 7.86 -3.20
C SER A 70 12.15 7.08 -4.26
N MET A 71 12.84 6.29 -5.11
CA MET A 71 12.22 5.49 -6.17
C MET A 71 11.18 4.48 -5.67
N ILE A 72 11.18 4.12 -4.38
CA ILE A 72 10.15 3.26 -3.80
C ILE A 72 8.74 3.83 -4.01
N PHE A 73 8.54 5.14 -3.85
CA PHE A 73 7.24 5.79 -4.06
C PHE A 73 6.82 5.79 -5.52
N GLN A 74 7.77 5.89 -6.45
CA GLN A 74 7.48 5.80 -7.88
C GLN A 74 6.93 4.42 -8.26
N ILE A 75 7.42 3.36 -7.64
CA ILE A 75 6.93 2.00 -7.87
C ILE A 75 5.49 1.85 -7.37
N HIS A 76 5.17 2.38 -6.19
CA HIS A 76 3.77 2.38 -5.70
C HIS A 76 2.85 3.16 -6.63
N ILE A 77 3.29 4.30 -7.19
CA ILE A 77 2.53 5.06 -8.19
C ILE A 77 2.31 4.21 -9.45
N MET A 78 3.36 3.56 -9.96
CA MET A 78 3.26 2.69 -11.14
C MET A 78 2.28 1.54 -10.91
N MET A 79 2.28 0.95 -9.73
CA MET A 79 1.34 -0.11 -9.35
C MET A 79 -0.11 0.38 -9.32
N MET A 80 -0.37 1.56 -8.73
CA MET A 80 -1.70 2.15 -8.77
C MET A 80 -2.12 2.52 -10.20
N GLN A 81 -1.16 2.77 -11.10
CA GLN A 81 -1.42 3.07 -12.51
C GLN A 81 -1.59 1.83 -13.39
N ASP A 82 -1.21 0.65 -12.90
CA ASP A 82 -1.30 -0.61 -13.62
C ASP A 82 -2.76 -0.97 -13.94
N GLU A 83 -3.03 -1.25 -15.21
CA GLU A 83 -4.38 -1.54 -15.71
C GLU A 83 -4.87 -2.90 -15.22
N ASP A 84 -4.00 -3.91 -15.09
CA ASP A 84 -4.39 -5.24 -14.61
C ASP A 84 -4.79 -5.19 -13.12
N PHE A 85 -4.04 -4.43 -12.31
CA PHE A 85 -4.38 -4.19 -10.91
C PHE A 85 -5.71 -3.43 -10.79
N THR A 86 -5.86 -2.35 -11.56
CA THR A 86 -7.06 -1.52 -11.54
C THR A 86 -8.29 -2.27 -12.01
N GLU A 87 -8.19 -3.06 -13.08
CA GLU A 87 -9.31 -3.84 -13.59
C GLU A 87 -9.66 -5.01 -12.66
N ALA A 88 -8.70 -5.64 -11.98
CA ALA A 88 -9.00 -6.66 -10.97
C ALA A 88 -9.91 -6.10 -9.85
N MET A 89 -9.62 -4.90 -9.35
CA MET A 89 -10.46 -4.22 -8.36
C MET A 89 -11.85 -3.88 -8.93
N ARG A 90 -11.91 -3.29 -10.13
CA ARG A 90 -13.18 -2.94 -10.79
C ARG A 90 -14.03 -4.15 -11.10
N GLN A 91 -13.40 -5.26 -11.49
CA GLN A 91 -14.09 -6.50 -11.79
C GLN A 91 -14.72 -7.08 -10.53
N ALA A 92 -14.01 -7.12 -9.40
CA ALA A 92 -14.59 -7.54 -8.12
C ALA A 92 -15.85 -6.71 -7.76
N VAL A 93 -15.79 -5.38 -7.89
CA VAL A 93 -16.96 -4.52 -7.67
C VAL A 93 -18.11 -4.82 -8.66
N ARG A 94 -17.82 -5.05 -9.94
CA ARG A 94 -18.84 -5.28 -10.98
C ARG A 94 -19.49 -6.66 -10.90
N THR A 95 -18.71 -7.72 -10.73
CA THR A 95 -19.16 -9.11 -10.84
C THR A 95 -19.58 -9.67 -9.51
N GLU A 96 -18.80 -9.44 -8.45
CA GLU A 96 -19.11 -9.91 -7.10
C GLU A 96 -20.02 -8.95 -6.33
N LYS A 97 -20.20 -7.72 -6.83
CA LYS A 97 -21.02 -6.68 -6.19
C LYS A 97 -20.61 -6.45 -4.74
N VAL A 98 -19.31 -6.27 -4.53
CA VAL A 98 -18.70 -6.01 -3.22
C VAL A 98 -18.27 -4.55 -3.10
N CYS A 99 -18.08 -4.07 -1.87
CA CYS A 99 -17.57 -2.73 -1.62
C CYS A 99 -16.11 -2.55 -2.09
N ALA A 100 -15.75 -1.31 -2.39
CA ALA A 100 -14.45 -0.91 -2.92
C ALA A 100 -13.30 -1.29 -1.99
N GLU A 101 -13.47 -1.15 -0.67
CA GLU A 101 -12.44 -1.51 0.30
C GLU A 101 -12.08 -2.99 0.22
N TYR A 102 -13.09 -3.84 0.13
CA TYR A 102 -12.90 -5.29 -0.02
C TYR A 102 -12.29 -5.63 -1.38
N ALA A 103 -12.72 -4.97 -2.45
CA ALA A 103 -12.15 -5.16 -3.78
C ALA A 103 -10.66 -4.82 -3.83
N VAL A 104 -10.25 -3.70 -3.22
CA VAL A 104 -8.85 -3.29 -3.09
C VAL A 104 -8.07 -4.30 -2.26
N TRP A 105 -8.61 -4.71 -1.12
CA TRP A 105 -7.96 -5.69 -0.24
C TRP A 105 -7.72 -7.04 -0.92
N GLU A 106 -8.74 -7.57 -1.62
CA GLU A 106 -8.64 -8.86 -2.33
C GLU A 106 -7.65 -8.80 -3.51
N ALA A 107 -7.68 -7.70 -4.28
CA ALA A 107 -6.73 -7.47 -5.36
C ALA A 107 -5.30 -7.34 -4.84
N GLY A 108 -5.09 -6.54 -3.78
CA GLY A 108 -3.80 -6.38 -3.12
C GLY A 108 -3.23 -7.71 -2.63
N ARG A 109 -4.04 -8.51 -1.93
CA ARG A 109 -3.66 -9.86 -1.49
C ARG A 109 -3.22 -10.75 -2.66
N THR A 110 -3.99 -10.76 -3.74
CA THR A 110 -3.69 -11.55 -4.93
C THR A 110 -2.37 -11.12 -5.58
N PHE A 111 -2.10 -9.81 -5.67
CA PHE A 111 -0.86 -9.29 -6.23
C PHE A 111 0.34 -9.51 -5.32
N SER A 112 0.20 -9.29 -4.01
CA SER A 112 1.23 -9.59 -3.01
C SER A 112 1.65 -11.06 -3.08
N GLU A 113 0.70 -12.00 -3.15
CA GLU A 113 0.99 -13.43 -3.34
C GLU A 113 1.72 -13.73 -4.64
N ARG A 114 1.44 -13.01 -5.73
CA ARG A 114 2.15 -13.17 -7.01
C ARG A 114 3.60 -12.69 -6.89
N PHE A 115 3.85 -11.54 -6.29
CA PHE A 115 5.21 -11.03 -6.04
C PHE A 115 6.01 -11.96 -5.13
N ALA A 116 5.37 -12.52 -4.09
CA ALA A 116 6.02 -13.44 -3.15
C ALA A 116 6.48 -14.75 -3.83
N LYS A 117 5.81 -15.16 -4.91
CA LYS A 117 6.12 -16.38 -5.68
C LYS A 117 7.17 -16.16 -6.78
N MET A 118 7.68 -14.94 -6.97
CA MET A 118 8.74 -14.68 -7.95
C MET A 118 10.12 -15.17 -7.46
N ASP A 119 10.97 -15.60 -8.38
CA ASP A 119 12.29 -16.18 -8.04
C ASP A 119 13.30 -15.14 -7.53
N ASN A 120 13.15 -13.88 -7.93
CA ASN A 120 14.06 -12.79 -7.58
C ASN A 120 13.77 -12.27 -6.17
N GLU A 121 14.76 -12.33 -5.28
CA GLU A 121 14.68 -11.85 -3.89
C GLU A 121 14.26 -10.39 -3.77
N TYR A 122 14.71 -9.54 -4.70
CA TYR A 122 14.27 -8.14 -4.79
C TYR A 122 12.77 -8.03 -5.07
N MET A 123 12.24 -8.87 -5.96
CA MET A 123 10.81 -8.89 -6.30
C MET A 123 9.97 -9.53 -5.20
N ARG A 124 10.50 -10.52 -4.46
CA ARG A 124 9.83 -11.07 -3.26
C ARG A 124 9.72 -10.03 -2.16
N GLY A 125 10.74 -9.18 -1.98
CA GLY A 125 10.67 -8.05 -1.05
C GLY A 125 9.50 -7.11 -1.35
N ARG A 126 9.14 -6.96 -2.64
CA ARG A 126 7.99 -6.15 -3.08
C ARG A 126 6.65 -6.70 -2.64
N ALA A 127 6.54 -7.97 -2.25
CA ALA A 127 5.28 -8.49 -1.71
C ALA A 127 4.86 -7.80 -0.40
N GLN A 128 5.83 -7.26 0.36
CA GLN A 128 5.56 -6.48 1.58
C GLN A 128 5.15 -5.03 1.26
N ASP A 129 5.43 -4.57 0.04
CA ASP A 129 5.09 -3.22 -0.43
C ASP A 129 3.65 -3.15 -0.99
N VAL A 130 2.99 -4.29 -1.22
CA VAL A 130 1.61 -4.43 -1.75
C VAL A 130 0.64 -4.79 -0.62
#